data_AF-A0A8X6N2F1-F1
#
_entry.id   AF-A0A8X6N2F1-F1
#
_cell.length_a   1.000
_cell.length_b   1.000
_cell.length_c   1.000
_cell.angle_alpha   90.00
_cell.angle_beta   90.00
_cell.angle_gamma   90.00
#
_symmetry.space_group_name_H-M   'P 1'
#
loop_
_entity.id
_entity.type
_entity.pdbx_description
1 polymer ?
#
loop_
_entity_poly.entity_id
_entity_poly.type
_entity_poly.pdbx_seq_one_letter_code
_entity_poly.pdbx_strand_id
1 'polypeptide(L)' 'MEVLFAFQFFKDIVYWMKWLIAYIAIRFHNVYHKRRFNLYDIYASGDPVKLGFVVPQLEKDLESPFPRSHLRE' A
#
# COMPACT_ATOMS: atom_id res chain seq x y z
N MET A 1 -9.05 19.41 41.15
CA MET A 1 -8.94 19.87 39.74
C MET A 1 -7.74 19.26 39.03
N GLU A 2 -6.57 19.21 39.67
CA GLU A 2 -5.31 18.65 39.12
C GLU A 2 -5.44 17.22 38.55
N VAL A 3 -6.10 16.30 39.28
CA VAL A 3 -6.22 14.88 38.87
C VAL A 3 -7.10 14.70 37.64
N LEU A 4 -8.17 15.49 37.52
CA LEU A 4 -9.06 15.47 36.34
C LEU A 4 -8.35 16.04 35.11
N PHE A 5 -7.52 17.07 35.30
CA PHE A 5 -6.71 17.66 34.24
C PHE A 5 -5.66 16.66 33.72
N ALA A 6 -4.93 15.99 34.62
CA ALA A 6 -3.98 14.94 34.24
C ALA A 6 -4.68 13.80 33.47
N PHE A 7 -5.84 13.36 33.95
CA PHE A 7 -6.59 12.29 33.29
C PHE A 7 -7.08 12.69 31.88
N GLN A 8 -7.54 13.92 31.70
CA GLN A 8 -7.93 14.44 30.39
C GLN A 8 -6.74 14.52 29.45
N PHE A 9 -5.60 15.02 29.94
CA PHE A 9 -4.35 15.09 29.16
C PHE A 9 -3.89 13.72 28.68
N PHE A 10 -3.93 12.68 29.53
CA PHE A 10 -3.60 11.32 29.12
C PHE A 10 -4.55 10.78 28.04
N LYS A 11 -5.86 11.06 28.16
CA LYS A 11 -6.84 10.66 27.14
C LYS A 11 -6.56 11.31 25.79
N ASP A 12 -6.24 12.60 25.79
CA ASP A 12 -5.95 13.34 24.56
C ASP A 12 -4.67 12.83 23.91
N ILE A 13 -3.61 12.56 24.69
CA ILE A 13 -2.39 11.91 24.18
C ILE A 13 -2.72 10.57 23.54
N VAL A 14 -3.47 9.70 24.23
CA VAL A 14 -3.83 8.37 23.70
C VAL A 14 -4.65 8.51 22.42
N TYR A 15 -5.57 9.48 22.36
CA TYR A 15 -6.37 9.76 21.17
C TYR A 15 -5.50 10.15 19.98
N TRP A 16 -4.57 11.09 20.16
CA TRP A 16 -3.65 11.52 19.10
C TRP A 16 -2.65 10.43 18.69
N MET A 17 -2.19 9.61 19.64
CA MET A 17 -1.28 8.49 19.36
C MET A 17 -1.93 7.45 18.45
N LYS A 18 -3.24 7.19 18.58
CA LYS A 18 -3.96 6.29 17.66
C LYS A 18 -3.90 6.80 16.22
N TRP A 19 -4.08 8.10 16.02
CA TRP A 19 -4.00 8.73 14.70
C TRP A 19 -2.58 8.71 14.14
N LEU A 20 -1.57 8.96 14.98
CA LEU A 20 -0.17 8.85 14.58
C LEU A 20 0.17 7.44 14.10
N ILE A 21 -0.23 6.41 14.86
CA ILE A 21 0.00 5.00 14.52
C ILE A 21 -0.75 4.65 13.22
N ALA A 22 -2.01 5.06 13.08
CA ALA A 22 -2.79 4.81 11.87
C ALA A 22 -2.15 5.47 10.63
N TYR A 23 -1.70 6.72 10.75
CA TYR A 23 -1.01 7.43 9.67
C TYR A 23 0.28 6.71 9.26
N ILE A 24 1.09 6.31 10.23
CA ILE A 24 2.33 5.57 10.00
C ILE A 24 2.03 4.23 9.30
N ALA A 25 1.04 3.48 9.80
CA ALA A 25 0.63 2.20 9.22
C ALA A 25 0.16 2.37 7.76
N ILE A 26 -0.64 3.38 7.45
CA ILE A 26 -1.09 3.69 6.08
C ILE A 26 0.10 4.08 5.20
N ARG A 27 1.04 4.89 5.69
CA ARG A 27 2.23 5.28 4.93
C ARG A 27 3.11 4.08 4.62
N PHE A 28 3.39 3.23 5.61
CA PHE A 28 4.15 2.00 5.38
C PHE A 28 3.40 1.06 4.42
N HIS A 29 2.10 0.83 4.64
CA HIS A 29 1.28 0.03 3.74
C HIS A 29 1.34 0.57 2.30
N ASN A 30 1.20 1.87 2.11
CA ASN A 30 1.30 2.48 0.78
C ASN A 30 2.71 2.30 0.18
N VAL A 31 3.78 2.42 0.95
CA VAL A 31 5.16 2.18 0.47
C VAL A 31 5.37 0.72 0.08
N TYR A 32 4.96 -0.24 0.91
CA TYR A 32 5.12 -1.66 0.65
C TYR A 32 4.20 -2.16 -0.49
N HIS A 33 2.97 -1.66 -0.56
CA HIS A 33 1.98 -2.09 -1.54
C HIS A 33 2.00 -1.28 -2.85
N LYS A 34 2.64 -0.11 -2.90
CA LYS A 34 2.91 0.61 -4.17
C LYS A 34 3.63 -0.26 -5.19
N ARG A 35 4.37 -1.29 -4.75
CA ARG A 35 5.07 -2.21 -5.65
C ARG A 35 4.12 -3.00 -6.57
N ARG A 36 2.87 -3.25 -6.17
CA ARG A 36 1.88 -3.98 -6.99
C ARG A 36 1.27 -3.10 -8.11
N PHE A 37 1.35 -1.78 -7.99
CA PHE A 37 0.70 -0.83 -8.92
C PHE A 37 1.63 0.26 -9.48
N ASN A 38 2.92 0.26 -9.14
CA ASN A 38 3.92 1.15 -9.74
C ASN A 38 4.52 0.52 -11.01
N LEU A 39 3.66 -0.07 -11.84
CA LEU A 39 4.01 -0.67 -13.13
C LEU A 39 4.17 0.40 -14.21
N TYR A 40 3.38 1.47 -14.11
CA TYR A 40 3.36 2.56 -15.06
C TYR A 40 3.82 3.87 -14.43
N ASP A 41 4.63 4.62 -15.17
CA ASP A 41 5.13 5.94 -14.80
C ASP A 41 5.17 6.82 -16.05
N ILE A 42 4.23 7.76 -16.16
CA ILE A 42 4.11 8.68 -17.29
C ILE A 42 5.30 9.64 -17.42
N TYR A 43 6.12 9.75 -16.38
CA TYR A 43 7.34 10.57 -16.38
C TYR A 43 8.61 9.74 -16.61
N ALA A 44 8.50 8.42 -16.80
CA ALA A 44 9.65 7.57 -17.08
C ALA A 44 10.23 7.89 -18.46
N SER A 45 11.48 8.37 -18.51
CA SER A 45 12.19 8.60 -19.77
C SER A 45 12.86 7.32 -20.25
N GLY A 46 12.48 6.83 -21.43
CA GLY A 46 13.19 5.74 -22.13
C GLY A 46 12.93 4.32 -21.60
N ASP A 47 11.93 4.13 -20.74
CA ASP A 47 11.50 2.80 -20.29
C ASP A 47 10.14 2.43 -20.93
N PRO A 48 10.13 1.61 -22.00
CA PRO A 48 8.91 1.27 -22.71
C PRO A 48 7.92 0.43 -21.89
N VAL A 49 8.40 -0.27 -20.85
CA VAL A 49 7.53 -1.04 -19.94
C VAL A 49 6.77 -0.08 -19.02
N LYS A 50 7.48 0.87 -18.39
CA LYS A 50 6.85 1.89 -17.53
C LYS A 50 5.96 2.86 -18.27
N LEU A 51 6.26 3.15 -19.54
CA LEU A 51 5.42 4.00 -20.38
C LEU A 51 4.17 3.27 -20.90
N GLY A 52 4.04 1.96 -20.68
CA GLY A 52 2.90 1.16 -21.14
C GLY A 52 2.94 0.77 -22.61
N PHE A 53 4.09 0.91 -23.29
CA PHE A 53 4.28 0.38 -24.64
C PHE A 53 4.47 -1.15 -24.63
N VAL A 54 4.95 -1.71 -23.52
CA VAL A 54 5.16 -3.14 -23.33
C VAL A 54 4.44 -3.57 -22.06
N VAL A 55 3.55 -4.56 -22.18
CA VAL A 55 2.83 -5.13 -21.04
C VAL A 55 3.85 -5.77 -20.08
N PRO A 56 3.88 -5.35 -18.80
CA PRO A 56 4.76 -5.96 -17.82
C PRO A 56 4.46 -7.46 -17.65
N GLN A 57 5.51 -8.28 -17.55
CA GLN A 57 5.38 -9.72 -17.35
C GLN A 57 4.52 -10.06 -16.10
N LEU A 58 4.57 -9.22 -15.06
CA LEU A 58 3.75 -9.38 -13.86
C LEU A 58 2.24 -9.31 -14.15
N GLU A 59 1.79 -8.42 -15.03
CA GLU A 59 0.38 -8.32 -15.42
C GLU A 59 -0.03 -9.55 -16.24
N LYS A 60 0.84 -9.94 -17.18
CA LYS A 60 0.63 -11.14 -18.00
C LYS A 60 0.49 -12.40 -17.14
N ASP A 61 1.29 -12.54 -16.10
CA ASP A 61 1.22 -13.70 -15.20
C ASP A 61 -0.05 -13.66 -14.34
N LEU A 62 -0.51 -12.47 -13.93
CA LEU A 62 -1.72 -12.27 -13.11
C LEU A 62 -3.01 -12.49 -13.89
N GLU A 63 -3.04 -12.08 -15.16
CA GLU A 63 -4.17 -12.27 -16.09
C GLU A 63 -4.15 -13.65 -16.73
N SER A 64 -3.02 -14.37 -16.67
CA SER A 64 -2.93 -15.69 -17.26
C SER A 64 -3.95 -16.65 -16.62
N PRO A 65 -4.71 -17.40 -17.41
CA PRO A 65 -5.57 -18.44 -16.85
C PRO A 65 -4.68 -19.45 -16.11
N PHE A 66 -5.09 -19.81 -14.89
CA PHE A 66 -4.37 -20.83 -14.11
C PHE A 66 -4.20 -22.09 -14.96
N PRO A 67 -3.01 -22.72 -14.96
CA PRO A 67 -2.77 -23.91 -15.75
C PRO A 67 -3.80 -24.97 -15.37
N ARG A 68 -4.35 -25.68 -16.38
CA ARG A 68 -5.40 -26.70 -16.17
C ARG A 68 -4.99 -27.79 -15.17
N SER A 69 -3.70 -27.98 -14.90
CA SER A 69 -3.19 -28.87 -13.85
C SER A 69 -3.62 -28.48 -12.43
N HIS A 70 -4.10 -27.25 -12.21
CA HIS A 70 -4.66 -26.79 -10.92
C HIS A 70 -6.17 -26.99 -10.81
N LEU A 71 -6.86 -27.33 -11.89
CA LEU A 71 -8.24 -27.79 -11.82
C LEU A 71 -8.19 -29.25 -11.34
N ARG A 72 -8.34 -29.46 -10.03
CA ARG A 72 -8.67 -30.80 -9.53
C ARG A 72 -10.07 -31.12 -10.02
N GLU A 73 -10.17 -32.10 -10.92
CA GLU A 73 -11.42 -32.80 -11.22
C GLU A 73 -11.88 -33.62 -10.00
#